data_AF-A0A330M5U7-F1
#
_entry.id   AF-A0A330M5U7-F1
#
_cell.length_a   1.000
_cell.length_b   1.000
_cell.length_c   1.000
_cell.angle_alpha   90.00
_cell.angle_beta   90.00
_cell.angle_gamma   90.00
#
_symmetry.space_group_name_H-M   'P 1'
#
loop_
_entity.id
_entity.type
_entity.pdbx_description
1 polymer ?
#
loop_
_entity_poly.entity_id
_entity_poly.type
_entity_poly.pdbx_seq_one_letter_code
_entity_poly.pdbx_strand_id
1 'polypeptide(L)'
;MKYQRGVYAVEFAIVGSIFFILLFAIIEVGRLMYTYNVLHEASRRAARIAVVCQIDDTNIKTMALFNGANLIPNLTTANLSISYLDEFGNAATGINIVLVRADIANYQHHFLVPGLSRVINSPTFSAYLPRESLGVYHVEEDDPSSGFIDCN
;
A
#
# COMPACT_ATOMS: atom_id res chain seq x y z
N MET A 1 -51.21 34.78 22.37
CA MET A 1 -50.40 33.55 22.30
C MET A 1 -49.40 33.69 21.15
N LYS A 2 -48.09 33.76 21.43
CA LYS A 2 -47.06 33.89 20.39
C LYS A 2 -46.83 32.53 19.73
N TYR A 3 -47.14 32.42 18.44
CA TYR A 3 -46.85 31.21 17.66
C TYR A 3 -45.33 31.06 17.50
N GLN A 4 -44.75 30.02 18.09
CA GLN A 4 -43.35 29.67 17.91
C GLN A 4 -43.15 28.97 16.55
N ARG A 5 -43.11 29.77 15.48
CA ARG A 5 -42.78 29.29 14.13
C ARG A 5 -41.27 29.03 14.07
N GLY A 6 -40.87 27.77 13.88
CA GLY A 6 -39.46 27.41 13.62
C GLY A 6 -38.82 26.44 14.61
N VAL A 7 -39.47 26.08 15.73
CA VAL A 7 -38.90 25.12 16.71
C VAL A 7 -38.61 23.76 16.06
N TYR A 8 -39.54 23.26 15.25
CA TYR A 8 -39.35 22.01 14.49
C TYR A 8 -38.15 22.03 13.54
N ALA A 9 -37.82 23.20 12.97
CA ALA A 9 -36.66 23.34 12.08
C ALA A 9 -35.34 23.23 12.88
N VAL A 10 -35.30 23.76 14.10
CA VAL A 10 -34.14 23.67 14.99
C VAL A 10 -33.95 22.24 15.50
N GLU A 11 -35.02 21.58 15.92
CA GLU A 11 -34.98 20.17 16.35
C GLU A 11 -34.49 19.26 15.22
N PHE A 12 -35.01 19.45 14.00
CA PHE A 12 -34.56 18.72 12.82
C PHE A 12 -33.08 18.98 12.50
N ALA A 13 -32.62 20.23 12.61
CA ALA A 13 -31.22 20.56 12.36
C ALA A 13 -30.28 19.85 13.35
N ILE A 14 -30.66 19.77 14.63
CA ILE A 14 -29.86 19.09 15.66
C ILE A 14 -29.80 17.58 15.38
N VAL A 15 -30.94 16.92 15.19
CA VAL A 15 -30.98 15.47 14.93
C VAL A 15 -30.30 15.13 13.60
N GLY A 16 -30.56 15.92 12.56
CA GLY A 16 -29.92 15.78 11.25
C GLY A 16 -28.41 15.93 11.34
N SER A 17 -27.90 16.90 12.09
CA SER A 17 -26.46 17.09 12.25
C SER A 17 -25.77 15.87 12.89
N ILE A 18 -26.37 15.31 13.95
CA ILE A 18 -25.83 14.12 14.63
C ILE A 18 -25.87 12.91 13.69
N PHE A 19 -26.96 12.74 12.96
CA PHE A 19 -27.11 11.66 11.98
C PHE A 19 -26.03 11.74 10.88
N PHE A 20 -25.79 12.93 10.30
CA PHE A 20 -24.76 13.09 9.28
C PHE A 20 -23.34 12.88 9.79
N ILE A 21 -23.03 13.32 11.02
CA ILE A 21 -21.73 13.06 11.65
C ILE A 21 -21.50 11.55 11.78
N LEU A 22 -22.51 10.81 12.27
CA LEU A 22 -22.42 9.35 12.42
C LEU A 22 -22.30 8.65 11.06
N LEU A 23 -23.08 9.08 10.07
CA LEU A 23 -23.01 8.55 8.71
C LEU A 23 -21.61 8.71 8.10
N PHE A 24 -21.03 9.92 8.18
CA PHE A 24 -19.69 10.18 7.67
C PHE A 24 -18.62 9.43 8.44
N ALA A 25 -18.77 9.25 9.76
CA ALA A 25 -17.85 8.45 10.56
C ALA A 25 -17.81 6.98 10.08
N ILE A 26 -18.97 6.35 9.83
CA ILE A 26 -19.03 4.97 9.33
C ILE A 26 -18.39 4.86 7.94
N ILE A 27 -18.71 5.78 7.03
CA ILE A 27 -18.14 5.80 5.67
C ILE A 27 -16.61 5.93 5.74
N GLU A 28 -16.11 6.82 6.60
CA GLU A 28 -14.68 7.08 6.74
C GLU A 28 -13.93 5.87 7.31
N VAL A 29 -14.50 5.16 8.29
CA VAL A 29 -13.93 3.90 8.80
C VAL A 29 -13.91 2.83 7.71
N GLY A 30 -14.98 2.71 6.91
CA GLY A 30 -15.02 1.79 5.78
C GLY A 30 -13.93 2.07 4.75
N ARG A 31 -13.70 3.35 4.43
CA ARG A 31 -12.63 3.78 3.52
C ARG A 31 -11.24 3.50 4.09
N LEU A 32 -11.04 3.73 5.39
CA LEU A 32 -9.78 3.44 6.07
C LEU A 32 -9.46 1.93 6.01
N MET A 33 -10.45 1.08 6.29
CA MET A 33 -10.29 -0.38 6.22
C MET A 33 -9.96 -0.85 4.79
N TYR A 34 -10.64 -0.30 3.79
CA TYR A 34 -10.30 -0.56 2.38
C TYR A 34 -8.84 -0.18 2.08
N THR A 35 -8.40 1.00 2.52
CA THR A 35 -7.01 1.44 2.34
C THR A 35 -6.01 0.48 2.97
N TYR A 36 -6.25 0.00 4.19
CA TYR A 36 -5.36 -0.97 4.85
C TYR A 36 -5.29 -2.31 4.11
N ASN A 37 -6.41 -2.78 3.58
CA ASN A 37 -6.42 -4.00 2.76
C ASN A 37 -5.62 -3.82 1.47
N VAL A 38 -5.72 -2.66 0.81
CA VAL A 38 -4.93 -2.35 -0.39
C VAL A 38 -3.44 -2.29 -0.06
N LEU A 39 -3.04 -1.65 1.04
CA LEU A 39 -1.64 -1.60 1.48
C LEU A 39 -1.10 -3.01 1.79
N HIS A 40 -1.89 -3.84 2.46
CA HIS A 40 -1.50 -5.22 2.76
C HIS A 40 -1.34 -6.08 1.49
N GLU A 41 -2.25 -5.96 0.53
CA GLU A 41 -2.13 -6.70 -0.73
C GLU A 41 -0.97 -6.16 -1.58
N ALA A 42 -0.74 -4.85 -1.57
CA ALA A 42 0.38 -4.22 -2.26
C ALA A 42 1.74 -4.71 -1.73
N SER A 43 1.94 -4.83 -0.42
CA SER A 43 3.20 -5.35 0.15
C SER A 43 3.41 -6.82 -0.23
N ARG A 44 2.35 -7.64 -0.17
CA ARG A 44 2.39 -9.05 -0.56
C ARG A 44 2.70 -9.23 -2.05
N ARG A 45 2.07 -8.42 -2.91
CA ARG A 45 2.34 -8.39 -4.35
C ARG A 45 3.78 -7.94 -4.63
N ALA A 46 4.24 -6.90 -3.94
CA ALA A 46 5.61 -6.40 -4.08
C ALA A 46 6.64 -7.49 -3.77
N ALA A 47 6.47 -8.21 -2.65
CA ALA A 47 7.37 -9.28 -2.28
C ALA A 47 7.32 -10.45 -3.29
N ARG A 48 6.15 -10.81 -3.83
CA ARG A 48 6.03 -11.85 -4.89
C ARG A 48 6.75 -11.49 -6.18
N ILE A 49 6.71 -10.23 -6.58
CA ILE A 49 7.42 -9.77 -7.78
C ILE A 49 8.92 -9.73 -7.48
N ALA A 50 9.31 -9.18 -6.34
CA ALA A 50 10.71 -9.01 -5.96
C ALA A 50 11.50 -10.30 -5.72
N VAL A 51 10.85 -11.45 -5.46
CA VAL A 51 11.53 -12.76 -5.34
C VAL A 51 11.89 -13.38 -6.69
N VAL A 52 11.22 -12.95 -7.77
CA VAL A 52 11.42 -13.47 -9.13
C VAL A 52 12.21 -12.50 -9.99
N CYS A 53 12.03 -11.19 -9.85
CA CYS A 53 12.69 -10.19 -10.69
C CYS A 53 14.13 -9.91 -10.26
N GLN A 54 14.92 -9.34 -11.18
CA GLN A 54 16.27 -8.85 -10.88
C GLN A 54 16.24 -7.69 -9.88
N ILE A 55 17.21 -7.68 -8.95
CA ILE A 55 17.27 -6.78 -7.78
C ILE A 55 17.23 -5.27 -8.15
N ASP A 56 17.78 -4.92 -9.31
CA ASP A 56 17.95 -3.53 -9.75
C ASP A 56 16.89 -3.06 -10.76
N ASP A 57 15.86 -3.85 -11.01
CA ASP A 57 14.83 -3.49 -11.98
C ASP A 57 13.90 -2.38 -11.45
N THR A 58 13.91 -1.25 -12.15
CA THR A 58 13.09 -0.07 -11.83
C THR A 58 11.58 -0.33 -11.93
N ASN A 59 11.16 -1.32 -12.71
CA ASN A 59 9.76 -1.64 -12.94
C ASN A 59 9.12 -2.44 -11.79
N ILE A 60 9.91 -3.03 -10.89
CA ILE A 60 9.37 -3.79 -9.76
C ILE A 60 8.40 -2.94 -8.95
N LYS A 61 8.74 -1.67 -8.70
CA LYS A 61 7.90 -0.78 -7.89
C LYS A 61 6.60 -0.40 -8.59
N THR A 62 6.63 -0.18 -9.90
CA THR A 62 5.42 0.17 -10.66
C THR A 62 4.49 -1.04 -10.76
N MET A 63 5.03 -2.22 -11.03
CA MET A 63 4.28 -3.47 -11.08
C MET A 63 3.74 -3.89 -9.72
N ALA A 64 4.51 -3.69 -8.64
CA ALA A 64 4.06 -3.92 -7.27
C ALA A 64 2.86 -3.04 -6.90
N LEU A 65 2.87 -1.78 -7.34
CA LEU A 65 1.79 -0.81 -7.12
C LEU A 65 0.75 -0.83 -8.24
N PHE A 66 0.32 -2.02 -8.63
CA PHE A 66 -0.79 -2.23 -9.58
C PHE A 66 -0.61 -1.58 -10.95
N ASN A 67 0.63 -1.46 -11.44
CA ASN A 67 0.96 -0.89 -12.74
C ASN A 67 0.40 0.54 -12.93
N GLY A 68 0.52 1.37 -11.88
CA GLY A 68 0.08 2.76 -11.91
C GLY A 68 -1.42 2.99 -11.65
N ALA A 69 -2.19 1.94 -11.34
CA ALA A 69 -3.58 2.11 -10.94
C ALA A 69 -3.67 2.86 -9.61
N ASN A 70 -4.36 4.00 -9.61
CA ASN A 70 -4.57 4.82 -8.41
C ASN A 70 -5.72 4.25 -7.55
N LEU A 71 -5.48 3.12 -6.89
CA LEU A 71 -6.47 2.46 -6.04
C LEU A 71 -6.75 3.21 -4.73
N ILE A 72 -5.72 3.89 -4.22
CA ILE A 72 -5.78 4.73 -3.02
C ILE A 72 -4.96 6.01 -3.23
N PRO A 73 -5.42 7.17 -2.75
CA PRO A 73 -4.72 8.43 -2.93
C PRO A 73 -3.39 8.44 -2.17
N ASN A 74 -2.41 9.19 -2.65
CA ASN A 74 -1.09 9.41 -2.03
C ASN A 74 -0.21 8.15 -1.90
N LEU A 75 -0.56 7.03 -2.54
CA LEU A 75 0.34 5.88 -2.63
C LEU A 75 1.28 6.08 -3.81
N THR A 76 2.59 6.10 -3.54
CA THR A 76 3.62 6.29 -4.56
C THR A 76 4.72 5.25 -4.40
N THR A 77 5.59 5.12 -5.41
CA THR A 77 6.77 4.25 -5.36
C THR A 77 7.76 4.61 -4.27
N ALA A 78 7.68 5.82 -3.69
CA ALA A 78 8.47 6.26 -2.55
C ALA A 78 8.02 5.60 -1.23
N ASN A 79 6.77 5.14 -1.16
CA ASN A 79 6.25 4.43 0.02
C ASN A 79 6.69 2.97 0.08
N LEU A 80 7.17 2.41 -1.03
CA LEU A 80 7.57 1.02 -1.14
C LEU A 80 9.10 0.88 -1.05
N SER A 81 9.55 0.13 -0.06
CA SER A 81 10.94 -0.31 0.10
C SER A 81 11.03 -1.83 0.04
N ILE A 82 12.00 -2.33 -0.70
CA ILE A 82 12.29 -3.77 -0.84
C ILE A 82 13.68 -4.00 -0.26
N SER A 83 13.80 -5.00 0.61
CA SER A 83 15.06 -5.39 1.25
C SER A 83 15.30 -6.88 1.00
N TYR A 84 16.56 -7.23 0.77
CA TYR A 84 17.02 -8.60 0.56
C TYR A 84 17.80 -9.04 1.79
N LEU A 85 17.43 -10.19 2.36
CA LEU A 85 17.92 -10.64 3.67
C LEU A 85 18.53 -12.04 3.61
N ASP A 86 19.51 -12.30 4.48
CA ASP A 86 20.05 -13.63 4.76
C ASP A 86 19.16 -14.43 5.73
N GLU A 87 19.58 -15.64 6.08
CA GLU A 87 18.91 -16.53 7.06
C GLU A 87 18.82 -15.92 8.48
N PHE A 88 19.67 -14.94 8.79
CA PHE A 88 19.75 -14.27 10.09
C PHE A 88 18.99 -12.93 10.11
N GLY A 89 18.43 -12.50 8.98
CA GLY A 89 17.71 -11.24 8.84
C GLY A 89 18.60 -10.00 8.61
N ASN A 90 19.87 -10.17 8.22
CA ASN A 90 20.74 -9.07 7.81
C ASN A 90 20.62 -8.81 6.31
N ALA A 91 20.95 -7.59 5.88
CA ALA A 91 21.00 -7.26 4.47
C ALA A 91 22.01 -8.15 3.73
N ALA A 92 21.56 -8.81 2.67
CA ALA A 92 22.35 -9.76 1.90
C ALA A 92 22.34 -9.42 0.41
N THR A 93 23.38 -9.86 -0.29
CA THR A 93 23.53 -9.67 -1.73
C THR A 93 23.90 -10.99 -2.42
N GLY A 94 23.56 -11.09 -3.70
CA GLY A 94 23.91 -12.24 -4.54
C GLY A 94 23.36 -13.56 -4.01
N ILE A 95 24.24 -14.56 -3.86
CA ILE A 95 23.85 -15.92 -3.47
C ILE A 95 23.38 -16.04 -2.02
N ASN A 96 23.77 -15.09 -1.16
CA ASN A 96 23.47 -15.13 0.28
C ASN A 96 22.07 -14.63 0.62
N ILE A 97 21.35 -14.07 -0.37
CA ILE A 97 19.95 -13.71 -0.21
C ILE A 97 19.18 -15.01 0.01
N VAL A 98 18.29 -15.03 1.01
CA VAL A 98 17.38 -16.14 1.29
C VAL A 98 15.95 -15.65 1.38
N LEU A 99 15.74 -14.43 1.88
CA LEU A 99 14.44 -13.82 2.10
C LEU A 99 14.36 -12.47 1.40
N VAL A 100 13.16 -12.13 0.92
CA VAL A 100 12.82 -10.81 0.42
C VAL A 100 11.74 -10.23 1.31
N ARG A 101 11.96 -9.01 1.78
CA ARG A 101 11.01 -8.22 2.55
C ARG A 101 10.54 -7.05 1.70
N ALA A 102 9.23 -6.91 1.55
CA ALA A 102 8.63 -5.70 1.00
C ALA A 102 7.86 -4.96 2.09
N ASP A 103 8.20 -3.69 2.27
CA ASP A 103 7.61 -2.81 3.27
C ASP A 103 6.93 -1.64 2.58
N ILE A 104 5.69 -1.37 2.98
CA ILE A 104 5.00 -0.13 2.64
C ILE A 104 4.93 0.73 3.88
N ALA A 105 5.62 1.87 3.83
CA ALA A 105 5.81 2.78 4.96
C ALA A 105 5.41 4.23 4.59
N ASN A 106 5.22 5.05 5.62
CA ASN A 106 4.97 6.49 5.50
C ASN A 106 3.76 6.86 4.63
N TYR A 107 2.77 5.97 4.53
CA TYR A 107 1.52 6.29 3.83
C TYR A 107 0.60 7.14 4.70
N GLN A 108 0.07 8.22 4.10
CA GLN A 108 -0.75 9.23 4.76
C GLN A 108 -2.21 9.15 4.31
N HIS A 109 -3.09 8.82 5.26
CA HIS A 109 -4.53 8.80 5.03
C HIS A 109 -5.15 10.14 5.42
N HIS A 110 -5.74 10.84 4.46
CA HIS A 110 -6.42 12.12 4.67
C HIS A 110 -7.90 11.89 4.98
N PHE A 111 -8.37 12.26 6.17
CA PHE A 111 -9.79 12.17 6.52
C PHE A 111 -10.62 13.19 5.74
N LEU A 112 -11.76 12.76 5.20
CA LEU A 112 -12.65 13.62 4.40
C LEU A 112 -13.86 14.15 5.19
N VAL A 113 -13.92 13.89 6.49
CA VAL A 113 -15.04 14.30 7.35
C VAL A 113 -15.04 15.82 7.54
N PRO A 114 -16.11 16.53 7.15
CA PRO A 114 -16.23 17.98 7.36
C PRO A 114 -16.08 18.34 8.83
N GLY A 115 -15.19 19.30 9.14
CA GLY A 115 -14.89 19.72 10.52
C GLY A 115 -13.85 18.87 11.27
N LEU A 116 -13.40 17.74 10.69
CA LEU A 116 -12.45 16.78 11.28
C LEU A 116 -11.31 16.42 10.32
N SER A 117 -10.91 17.33 9.43
CA SER A 117 -9.79 17.12 8.50
C SER A 117 -8.49 16.88 9.28
N ARG A 118 -8.01 15.63 9.23
CA ARG A 118 -6.79 15.16 9.88
C ARG A 118 -6.07 14.20 8.95
N VAL A 119 -4.75 14.21 9.04
CA VAL A 119 -3.89 13.23 8.38
C VAL A 119 -3.44 12.23 9.41
N ILE A 120 -3.68 10.95 9.15
CA ILE A 120 -3.21 9.85 10.00
C ILE A 120 -2.15 9.08 9.22
N ASN A 121 -1.01 8.86 9.89
CA ASN A 121 0.03 7.99 9.37
C ASN A 121 -0.40 6.54 9.57
N SER A 122 -0.33 5.76 8.50
CA SER A 122 -0.54 4.31 8.58
C SER A 122 0.65 3.62 9.26
N PRO A 123 0.43 2.45 9.89
CA PRO A 123 1.53 1.58 10.29
C PRO A 123 2.25 1.03 9.07
N THR A 124 3.48 0.53 9.26
CA THR A 124 4.22 -0.16 8.20
C THR A 124 3.59 -1.52 7.91
N PHE A 125 3.33 -1.80 6.64
CA PHE A 125 2.85 -3.11 6.18
C PHE A 125 3.99 -3.89 5.53
N SER A 126 4.34 -5.04 6.11
CA SER A 126 5.49 -5.84 5.69
C SER A 126 5.05 -7.21 5.19
N ALA A 127 5.70 -7.70 4.12
CA ALA A 127 5.53 -9.06 3.62
C ALA A 127 6.89 -9.72 3.40
N TYR A 128 7.00 -10.99 3.76
CA TYR A 128 8.22 -11.79 3.64
C TYR A 128 7.96 -13.00 2.75
N LEU A 129 8.81 -13.20 1.75
CA LEU A 129 8.79 -14.39 0.89
C LEU A 129 10.22 -14.90 0.69
N PRO A 130 10.43 -16.22 0.59
CA PRO A 130 11.74 -16.77 0.25
C PRO A 130 12.11 -16.38 -1.19
N ARG A 131 13.41 -16.22 -1.47
CA ARG A 131 13.87 -15.96 -2.84
C ARG A 131 13.47 -17.09 -3.78
N GLU A 132 13.23 -16.74 -5.03
CA GLU A 132 13.09 -17.70 -6.12
C GLU A 132 14.24 -17.48 -7.11
N SER A 133 13.96 -17.14 -8.37
CA SER A 133 14.97 -17.00 -9.42
C SER A 133 15.79 -15.71 -9.34
N LEU A 134 15.25 -14.61 -8.80
CA LEU A 134 15.84 -13.27 -8.86
C LEU A 134 16.30 -12.87 -10.28
N GLY A 135 15.57 -13.32 -11.29
CA GLY A 135 15.82 -13.10 -12.71
C GLY A 135 16.86 -14.03 -13.30
N VAL A 136 17.53 -14.86 -12.50
CA VAL A 136 18.68 -15.65 -12.94
C VAL A 136 18.23 -17.00 -13.52
N TYR A 137 18.64 -17.30 -14.74
CA TYR A 137 18.50 -18.61 -15.39
C TYR A 137 19.80 -19.05 -16.07
N HIS A 138 19.83 -20.27 -16.61
CA HIS A 138 21.03 -20.82 -17.24
C HIS A 138 21.42 -20.01 -18.48
N VAL A 139 22.70 -19.64 -18.57
CA VAL A 139 23.30 -18.97 -19.73
C VAL A 139 23.53 -20.02 -20.81
N GLU A 140 22.94 -19.83 -21.99
CA GLU A 140 23.20 -20.68 -23.16
C GLU A 140 24.51 -20.26 -23.85
N GLU A 141 25.27 -21.24 -24.33
CA GLU A 141 26.61 -21.02 -24.92
C GLU A 141 26.56 -20.17 -26.21
N ASP A 142 25.41 -20.16 -26.90
CA ASP A 142 25.16 -19.38 -28.12
C ASP A 142 24.68 -17.93 -27.87
N ASP A 143 24.29 -17.58 -26.63
CA ASP A 143 23.91 -16.23 -26.25
C ASP A 143 24.50 -15.84 -24.88
N PRO A 144 25.69 -15.23 -24.82
CA PRO A 144 26.33 -14.84 -23.57
C PRO A 144 25.61 -13.69 -22.85
N SER A 145 24.56 -13.11 -23.45
CA SER A 145 23.66 -12.15 -22.79
C SER A 145 22.42 -12.80 -22.21
N SER A 146 22.18 -14.09 -22.49
CA SER A 146 21.17 -14.89 -21.80
C SER A 146 21.58 -15.11 -20.34
N GLY A 147 20.62 -15.18 -19.43
CA GLY A 147 20.87 -15.48 -18.01
C GLY A 147 20.18 -14.54 -17.02
N PHE A 148 19.63 -13.42 -17.50
CA PHE A 148 18.84 -12.48 -16.70
C PHE A 148 17.51 -12.14 -17.39
N ILE A 149 16.41 -12.24 -16.67
CA ILE A 149 15.08 -11.76 -17.10
C ILE A 149 14.70 -10.55 -16.25
N ASP A 150 14.45 -9.44 -16.95
CA ASP A 150 13.83 -8.24 -16.39
C ASP A 150 12.32 -8.43 -16.30
N CYS A 151 11.71 -7.79 -15.31
CA CYS A 151 10.28 -7.72 -15.17
C CYS A 151 9.77 -6.49 -15.91
N ASN A 152 9.46 -6.67 -17.20
CA ASN A 152 8.88 -5.63 -18.07
C ASN A 152 7.43 -5.95 -18.48
#